data_AF-A0A7W0XT67-F1
#
_entry.id   AF-A0A7W0XT67-F1
#
_cell.length_a   1.000
_cell.length_b   1.000
_cell.length_c   1.000
_cell.angle_alpha   90.00
_cell.angle_beta   90.00
_cell.angle_gamma   90.00
#
_symmetry.space_group_name_H-M   'P 1'
#
loop_
_entity.id
_entity.type
_entity.pdbx_description
1 polymer ?
#
loop_
_entity_poly.entity_id
_entity_poly.type
_entity_poly.pdbx_seq_one_letter_code
_entity_poly.pdbx_strand_id
1 'polypeptide(L)'
;LFVRLFFADPASGPDASPDGIKRGPDGNFYIGQYPNGRIVVVDAEGKLVRAIDVPSAAAPNLAFSPDGTAIFVTAVDDISAAPYSGKVYEVGLE
;
A
#
# COMPACT_ATOMS: atom_id res chain seq x y z
N LEU A 1 8.90 -15.41 0.05
CA LEU A 1 8.35 -14.57 -1.04
C LEU A 1 9.32 -13.43 -1.32
N PHE A 2 9.73 -13.23 -2.56
CA PHE A 2 10.51 -12.06 -3.00
C PHE A 2 9.73 -11.39 -4.12
N VAL A 3 9.29 -10.14 -3.92
CA VAL A 3 8.48 -9.37 -4.87
C VAL A 3 9.20 -8.09 -5.21
N ARG A 4 9.28 -7.79 -6.51
CA ARG A 4 9.64 -6.47 -7.01
C ARG A 4 8.37 -5.81 -7.51
N LEU A 5 7.99 -4.67 -6.91
CA LEU A 5 6.67 -4.06 -7.15
C LEU A 5 6.40 -3.82 -8.63
N PHE A 6 7.33 -3.23 -9.37
CA PHE A 6 7.19 -3.01 -10.81
C PHE A 6 6.91 -4.28 -11.63
N PHE A 7 7.48 -5.43 -11.23
CA PHE A 7 7.25 -6.68 -11.96
C PHE A 7 5.91 -7.34 -11.60
N ALA A 8 5.43 -7.13 -10.38
CA ALA A 8 4.11 -7.57 -9.97
C ALA A 8 3.02 -6.67 -10.56
N ASP A 9 3.19 -5.35 -10.45
CA ASP A 9 2.31 -4.31 -10.97
C ASP A 9 3.13 -3.32 -11.83
N PRO A 10 3.12 -3.44 -13.17
CA PRO A 10 3.80 -2.49 -14.04
C PRO A 10 3.31 -1.04 -13.88
N ALA A 11 2.08 -0.83 -13.41
CA ALA A 11 1.54 0.51 -13.16
C ALA A 11 2.22 1.21 -11.97
N SER A 12 2.89 0.45 -11.09
CA SER A 12 3.72 1.01 -10.02
C SER A 12 4.90 1.84 -10.56
N GLY A 13 5.38 1.51 -11.76
CA GLY A 13 6.56 2.13 -12.36
C GLY A 13 7.89 1.57 -11.83
N PRO A 14 8.99 1.77 -12.55
CA PRO A 14 10.29 1.14 -12.26
C PRO A 14 10.93 1.63 -10.96
N ASP A 15 10.57 2.82 -10.48
CA ASP A 15 11.10 3.43 -9.26
C ASP A 15 10.30 3.06 -8.01
N ALA A 16 9.29 2.20 -8.14
CA ALA A 16 8.48 1.74 -7.02
C ALA A 16 9.29 0.89 -6.04
N SER A 17 9.19 1.27 -4.78
CA SER A 17 9.80 0.64 -3.62
C SER A 17 8.72 0.32 -2.58
N PRO A 18 8.84 -0.80 -1.84
CA PRO A 18 7.92 -1.13 -0.78
C PRO A 18 8.16 -0.25 0.45
N ASP A 19 7.07 0.16 1.10
CA ASP A 19 7.08 0.82 2.40
C ASP A 19 6.51 -0.13 3.47
N GLY A 20 5.20 -0.06 3.75
CA GLY A 20 4.51 -0.97 4.66
C GLY A 20 4.13 -2.31 4.02
N ILE A 21 4.15 -3.39 4.81
CA ILE A 21 3.62 -4.70 4.39
C ILE A 21 2.79 -5.34 5.52
N LYS A 22 1.66 -5.96 5.16
CA LYS A 22 0.84 -6.82 6.03
C LYS A 22 0.24 -7.97 5.24
N ARG A 23 0.02 -9.11 5.92
CA ARG A 23 -0.80 -10.20 5.38
C ARG A 23 -2.25 -9.95 5.78
N GLY A 24 -3.15 -9.97 4.81
CA GLY A 24 -4.58 -9.77 5.00
C GLY A 24 -5.32 -11.01 5.49
N PRO A 25 -6.58 -10.85 5.91
CA PRO A 25 -7.46 -11.96 6.31
C PRO A 25 -7.81 -12.89 5.15
N ASP A 26 -7.71 -12.39 3.91
CA ASP A 26 -7.83 -13.15 2.66
C ASP A 26 -6.59 -14.00 2.34
N GLY A 27 -5.53 -13.89 3.15
CA GLY A 27 -4.26 -14.59 2.97
C GLY A 27 -3.27 -13.90 2.03
N ASN A 28 -3.67 -12.83 1.33
CA ASN A 28 -2.85 -12.05 0.41
C ASN A 28 -1.92 -11.09 1.17
N PHE A 29 -0.88 -10.59 0.50
CA PHE A 29 0.02 -9.56 1.02
C PHE A 29 -0.35 -8.20 0.45
N TYR A 30 -0.56 -7.24 1.33
CA TYR A 30 -0.86 -5.85 1.01
C TYR A 30 0.40 -5.03 1.26
N ILE A 31 0.92 -4.41 0.20
CA ILE A 31 2.22 -3.75 0.19
C ILE A 31 2.01 -2.30 -0.20
N GLY A 32 2.25 -1.38 0.74
CA GLY A 32 2.26 0.04 0.43
C GLY A 32 3.47 0.44 -0.40
N GLN A 33 3.26 1.36 -1.33
CA GLN A 33 4.24 1.75 -2.33
C GLN A 33 4.79 3.17 -2.09
N TYR A 34 6.08 3.35 -2.32
CA TYR A 34 6.71 4.65 -2.52
C TYR A 34 7.47 4.68 -3.85
N PRO A 35 7.37 5.72 -4.69
CA PRO A 35 6.43 6.84 -4.61
C PRO A 35 5.01 6.38 -5.01
N ASN A 36 4.03 7.27 -4.85
CA ASN A 36 2.60 7.14 -5.18
C ASN A 36 1.74 6.53 -4.06
N GLY A 37 0.58 7.14 -3.78
CA GLY A 37 -0.43 6.61 -2.88
C GLY A 37 -1.09 5.38 -3.45
N ARG A 38 -0.41 4.24 -3.36
CA ARG A 38 -0.87 2.96 -3.89
C ARG A 38 -0.51 1.82 -2.95
N ILE A 39 -1.42 0.86 -2.83
CA ILE A 39 -1.20 -0.41 -2.13
C ILE A 39 -1.33 -1.53 -3.16
N VAL A 40 -0.25 -2.27 -3.37
CA VAL A 40 -0.18 -3.43 -4.26
C VAL A 40 -0.55 -4.69 -3.46
N VAL A 41 -1.54 -5.44 -3.93
CA VAL A 41 -2.00 -6.68 -3.28
C VAL A 41 -1.54 -7.88 -4.11
N VAL A 42 -0.77 -8.78 -3.49
CA VAL A 42 -0.25 -9.97 -4.16
C VAL A 42 -0.61 -11.26 -3.41
N ASP A 43 -0.71 -12.37 -4.13
CA ASP A 43 -0.90 -13.69 -3.54
C ASP A 43 0.40 -14.24 -2.89
N ALA A 44 0.35 -15.47 -2.36
CA ALA A 44 1.49 -16.11 -1.71
C ALA A 44 2.66 -16.39 -2.66
N GLU A 45 2.39 -16.46 -3.96
CA GLU A 45 3.36 -16.64 -5.04
C GLU A 45 3.89 -15.30 -5.57
N GLY A 46 3.34 -14.16 -5.10
CA GLY A 46 3.74 -12.82 -5.50
C GLY A 46 3.06 -12.30 -6.76
N LYS A 47 2.00 -12.95 -7.23
CA LYS A 47 1.22 -12.48 -8.38
C LYS A 47 0.26 -11.39 -7.94
N LEU A 48 0.10 -10.38 -8.77
CA LEU A 48 -0.85 -9.30 -8.54
C LEU A 48 -2.28 -9.83 -8.48
N VAL A 49 -2.95 -9.52 -7.37
CA VAL A 49 -4.39 -9.77 -7.17
C VAL A 49 -5.18 -8.52 -7.51
N ARG A 50 -4.80 -7.38 -6.91
CA ARG A 50 -5.38 -6.06 -7.18
C ARG A 50 -4.42 -4.96 -6.72
N ALA A 51 -4.76 -3.72 -7.04
CA ALA A 51 -4.13 -2.54 -6.46
C ALA A 51 -5.20 -1.58 -5.96
N ILE A 52 -4.86 -0.84 -4.90
CA ILE A 52 -5.75 0.10 -4.23
C ILE A 52 -5.05 1.45 -4.24
N ASP A 53 -5.60 2.40 -4.99
CA ASP A 53 -5.13 3.79 -4.94
C ASP A 53 -5.70 4.48 -3.70
N VAL A 54 -4.86 5.26 -3.02
CA VAL A 54 -5.20 5.94 -1.77
C VAL A 54 -5.00 7.46 -1.91
N PRO A 55 -5.79 8.30 -1.23
CA PRO A 55 -5.80 9.75 -1.41
C PRO A 55 -4.61 10.48 -0.73
N SER A 56 -3.39 10.01 -1.01
CA SER A 56 -2.13 10.59 -0.53
C SER A 56 -1.02 10.46 -1.57
N ALA A 57 0.03 11.27 -1.43
CA ALA A 57 1.10 11.33 -2.43
C ALA A 57 2.01 10.10 -2.40
N ALA A 58 2.32 9.53 -1.23
CA ALA A 58 3.24 8.40 -1.14
C ALA A 58 3.19 7.67 0.22
N ALA A 59 3.98 6.59 0.30
CA ALA A 59 4.37 5.92 1.55
C ALA A 59 3.19 5.44 2.42
N PRO A 60 2.20 4.71 1.86
CA PRO A 60 1.18 4.11 2.71
C PRO A 60 1.80 2.99 3.57
N ASN A 61 1.54 3.03 4.87
CA ASN A 61 1.62 1.86 5.75
C ASN A 61 0.19 1.59 6.25
N LEU A 62 -0.09 0.33 6.59
CA LEU A 62 -1.45 -0.09 6.86
C LEU A 62 -1.58 -1.10 8.00
N ALA A 63 -2.77 -1.13 8.58
CA ALA A 63 -3.25 -2.18 9.47
C ALA A 63 -4.70 -2.53 9.13
N PHE A 64 -5.07 -3.81 9.29
CA PHE A 64 -6.46 -4.24 9.07
C PHE A 64 -7.32 -3.89 10.28
N SER A 65 -8.58 -3.55 10.00
CA SER A 65 -9.67 -3.57 10.97
C SER A 65 -9.83 -4.98 11.58
N PRO A 66 -10.32 -5.11 12.82
CA PRO A 66 -10.48 -6.41 13.47
C PRO A 66 -11.41 -7.38 12.74
N ASP A 67 -12.42 -6.87 12.03
CA ASP A 67 -13.36 -7.68 11.23
C ASP A 67 -12.83 -7.96 9.80
N GLY A 68 -11.71 -7.36 9.43
CA GLY A 68 -11.05 -7.56 8.15
C GLY A 68 -11.73 -6.86 6.96
N THR A 69 -12.69 -5.95 7.21
CA THR A 69 -13.48 -5.30 6.16
C THR A 69 -12.87 -4.00 5.63
N ALA A 70 -11.92 -3.45 6.36
CA ALA A 70 -11.21 -2.21 6.03
C ALA A 70 -9.72 -2.25 6.42
N ILE A 71 -8.95 -1.32 5.84
CA ILE A 71 -7.59 -0.99 6.26
C ILE A 71 -7.52 0.45 6.78
N PHE A 72 -6.75 0.66 7.84
CA PHE A 72 -6.34 1.98 8.29
C PHE A 72 -4.97 2.29 7.70
N VAL A 73 -4.86 3.41 7.00
CA VAL A 73 -3.68 3.80 6.23
C VAL A 73 -3.07 5.05 6.86
N THR A 74 -1.77 5.02 7.11
CA THR A 74 -0.94 6.22 7.34
C THR A 74 -0.19 6.53 6.04
N ALA A 75 -0.23 7.76 5.55
CA ALA A 75 0.45 8.13 4.32
C ALA A 75 0.98 9.57 4.36
N VAL A 76 1.93 9.87 3.47
CA VAL A 76 2.59 11.17 3.37
C VAL A 76 2.03 11.95 2.18
N ASP A 77 1.76 13.23 2.38
CA ASP A 77 1.29 14.16 1.35
C ASP A 77 2.39 15.15 0.90
N ASP A 78 3.19 15.66 1.83
CA ASP A 78 4.25 16.62 1.53
C ASP A 78 5.47 16.48 2.46
N ILE A 79 6.66 16.35 1.85
CA ILE A 79 7.97 16.27 2.51
C ILE A 79 8.84 17.51 2.30
N SER A 80 8.32 18.57 1.67
CA SER A 80 9.08 19.75 1.27
C SER A 80 9.59 20.58 2.46
N ALA A 81 8.82 20.61 3.56
CA ALA A 81 9.18 21.31 4.79
C ALA A 81 8.56 20.66 6.02
N ALA A 82 9.26 20.73 7.15
CA ALA A 82 8.73 20.27 8.43
C ALA A 82 7.72 21.30 9.01
N PRO A 83 6.66 20.86 9.70
CA PRO A 83 6.28 19.46 9.93
C PRO A 83 5.72 18.80 8.65
N TYR A 84 6.25 17.63 8.29
CA TYR A 84 5.85 16.90 7.08
C TYR A 84 4.37 16.52 7.17
N SER A 85 3.61 16.84 6.13
CA SER A 85 2.17 16.64 6.12
C SER A 85 1.81 15.24 5.62
N GLY A 86 0.76 14.68 6.20
CA GLY A 86 0.25 13.36 5.88
C GLY A 86 -1.12 13.16 6.49
N LYS A 87 -1.71 11.99 6.26
CA LYS A 87 -3.05 11.65 6.75
C LYS A 87 -3.06 10.27 7.38
N VAL A 88 -4.05 10.07 8.25
CA VAL A 88 -4.52 8.75 8.67
C VAL A 88 -5.99 8.64 8.31
N TYR A 89 -6.36 7.57 7.60
CA TYR A 89 -7.74 7.36 7.14
C TYR A 89 -8.04 5.87 6.97
N GLU A 90 -9.32 5.57 6.82
CA GLU A 90 -9.85 4.24 6.56
C GLU A 90 -10.12 4.04 5.06
N VAL A 91 -9.88 2.84 4.55
CA VAL A 91 -10.24 2.39 3.21
C VAL A 91 -10.95 1.04 3.32
N GLY A 92 -12.19 0.96 2.84
CA GLY A 92 -12.95 -0.30 2.77
C GLY A 92 -12.38 -1.27 1.72
N LEU A 93 -12.50 -2.57 1.97
CA LEU A 93 -11.90 -3.64 1.15
C LEU A 93 -12.89 -4.39 0.25
N GLU A 94 -14.12 -3.89 0.07
CA GLU A 94 -15.20 -4.48 -0.75
C GLU A 94 -14.72 -5.14 -2.07
#